data_AF-A0A2T8KLD8-F1
#
_entry.id   AF-A0A2T8KLD8-F1
#
_cell.length_a   1.000
_cell.length_b   1.000
_cell.length_c   1.000
_cell.angle_alpha   90.00
_cell.angle_beta   90.00
_cell.angle_gamma   90.00
#
_symmetry.space_group_name_H-M   'P 1'
#
loop_
_entity.id
_entity.type
_entity.pdbx_description
1 polymer ?
#
loop_
_entity_poly.entity_id
_entity_poly.type
_entity_poly.pdbx_seq_one_letter_code
_entity_poly.pdbx_strand_id
1 'polypeptide(L)'
;MDTCIRNGNYDEALDLEAFVNKISKLHPDLPVIQGLAAEVKKTIQSLISQLLQKLRSNIQLPECLRIVAHLRRIGVFSESELRLQFLRCREAWLSGILEDLDQRNVYDYLKGMVTSHRVHLFDVVNQYRAIFNNDKSGNEENYDGGLLFSWAMQQVSNHLTTLQVMLPNITEGGSLSSILDQCMYCAMGLGLVGLDFRGLLPPIFENAVLNLFSKNMSTAVENFQVVLDSHRWVPMPSVGFVANGVVDETSDDVTPPSVLMEHPPLAVFVNGVSAAMNELRPCAPLSLKHVLAQEVVKGLQAVSDSLVRYNAMRMLRGNESALFLSLCQAFIEVVHPYCAACFGRCYLNGATLITECQSTFNAVSQLLTVPARSNSSSIERRQSGGIDRKQSGGIDRKQSGSIERGQSGGINRKQSIESAGSAVTDNGLPADGPGPEVNSDAATPSSVVQDDARSSPPSSK
;
A
#
# COMPACT_ATOMS: atom_id res chain seq x y z
N MET A 1 -8.29 39.98 -40.08
CA MET A 1 -8.84 39.18 -38.97
C MET A 1 -7.81 38.22 -38.40
N ASP A 2 -7.23 37.31 -39.20
CA ASP A 2 -6.35 36.25 -38.70
C ASP A 2 -5.08 36.75 -38.00
N THR A 3 -4.53 37.89 -38.43
CA THR A 3 -3.41 38.56 -37.74
C THR A 3 -3.78 39.01 -36.33
N CYS A 4 -5.00 39.50 -36.10
CA CYS A 4 -5.49 39.89 -34.78
C CYS A 4 -5.57 38.65 -33.86
N ILE A 5 -6.17 37.56 -34.36
CA ILE A 5 -6.28 36.28 -33.65
C ILE A 5 -4.91 35.70 -33.31
N ARG A 6 -3.99 35.64 -34.27
CA ARG A 6 -2.62 35.14 -34.09
C ARG A 6 -1.83 35.96 -33.05
N ASN A 7 -2.09 37.26 -32.94
CA ASN A 7 -1.43 38.15 -31.99
C ASN A 7 -2.10 38.16 -30.60
N GLY A 8 -3.24 37.48 -30.42
CA GLY A 8 -4.00 37.49 -29.16
C GLY A 8 -4.97 38.67 -28.99
N ASN A 9 -5.00 39.58 -29.97
CA ASN A 9 -5.88 40.75 -30.10
C ASN A 9 -7.29 40.30 -30.50
N TYR A 10 -7.98 39.65 -29.56
CA TYR A 10 -9.28 39.04 -29.80
C TYR A 10 -10.40 40.09 -29.88
N ASP A 11 -10.32 41.19 -29.13
CA ASP A 11 -11.37 42.22 -29.14
C ASP A 11 -11.49 42.89 -30.51
N GLU A 12 -10.37 43.25 -31.13
CA GLU A 12 -10.34 43.83 -32.48
C GLU A 12 -10.78 42.82 -33.55
N ALA A 13 -10.54 41.52 -33.33
CA ALA A 13 -11.08 40.47 -34.20
C ALA A 13 -12.61 40.38 -34.10
N LEU A 14 -13.19 40.60 -32.91
CA LEU A 14 -14.63 40.60 -32.67
C LEU A 14 -15.31 41.90 -33.13
N ASP A 15 -14.61 43.04 -33.11
CA ASP A 15 -15.11 44.28 -33.74
C ASP A 15 -15.24 44.12 -35.27
N LEU A 16 -14.27 43.47 -35.92
CA LEU A 16 -14.33 43.15 -37.35
C LEU A 16 -15.47 42.18 -37.67
N GLU A 17 -15.72 41.20 -36.80
CA GLU A 17 -16.86 40.27 -36.88
C GLU A 17 -18.19 41.03 -36.90
N ALA A 18 -18.42 41.85 -35.88
CA ALA A 18 -19.65 42.60 -35.71
C ALA A 18 -19.90 43.57 -36.88
N PHE A 19 -18.83 44.19 -37.40
CA PHE A 19 -18.88 45.05 -38.58
C PHE A 19 -19.29 44.30 -39.84
N VAL A 20 -18.67 43.15 -40.14
CA VAL A 20 -19.01 42.34 -41.32
C VAL A 20 -20.43 41.77 -41.20
N ASN A 21 -20.85 41.31 -40.03
CA ASN A 21 -22.23 40.88 -39.77
C ASN A 21 -23.25 42.00 -39.98
N LYS A 22 -22.93 43.23 -39.57
CA LYS A 22 -23.78 44.41 -39.80
C LYS A 22 -23.93 44.69 -41.30
N ILE A 23 -22.84 44.65 -42.06
CA ILE A 23 -22.85 44.87 -43.53
C ILE A 23 -23.59 43.75 -44.27
N SER A 24 -23.42 42.48 -43.88
CA SER A 24 -24.16 41.34 -44.45
C SER A 24 -25.68 41.47 -44.25
N LYS A 25 -26.13 41.96 -43.10
CA LYS A 25 -27.55 42.25 -42.83
C LYS A 25 -28.09 43.45 -43.62
N LEU A 26 -27.26 44.45 -43.89
CA LEU A 26 -27.62 45.63 -44.70
C LEU A 26 -27.70 45.31 -46.20
N HIS A 27 -26.95 44.31 -46.67
CA HIS A 27 -26.82 43.96 -48.09
C HIS A 27 -26.95 42.44 -48.31
N PRO A 28 -28.16 41.87 -48.11
CA PRO A 28 -28.41 40.44 -48.27
C PRO A 28 -28.12 39.94 -49.71
N ASP A 29 -28.44 40.75 -50.72
CA ASP A 29 -28.41 40.35 -52.13
C ASP A 29 -27.00 40.36 -52.77
N LEU A 30 -25.98 40.86 -52.07
CA LEU A 30 -24.63 40.99 -52.62
C LEU A 30 -23.77 39.75 -52.29
N PRO A 31 -23.48 38.85 -53.26
CA PRO A 31 -22.85 37.56 -52.99
C PRO A 31 -21.41 37.67 -52.45
N VAL A 32 -20.69 38.74 -52.81
CA VAL A 32 -19.34 39.02 -52.28
C VAL A 32 -19.37 39.30 -50.78
N ILE A 33 -20.40 40.02 -50.31
CA ILE A 33 -20.57 40.34 -48.88
C ILE A 33 -20.98 39.08 -48.11
N GLN A 34 -21.86 38.26 -48.67
CA GLN A 34 -22.24 36.98 -48.05
C GLN A 34 -21.07 35.99 -48.02
N GLY A 35 -20.21 35.97 -49.05
CA GLY A 35 -18.96 35.22 -49.07
C GLY A 35 -18.00 35.66 -47.96
N LEU A 36 -17.79 36.97 -47.79
CA LEU A 36 -16.96 37.52 -46.72
C LEU A 36 -17.52 37.18 -45.33
N ALA A 37 -18.84 37.26 -45.13
CA ALA A 37 -19.48 36.88 -43.87
C ALA A 37 -19.32 35.38 -43.55
N ALA A 38 -19.39 34.51 -44.57
CA ALA A 38 -19.12 33.08 -44.40
C ALA A 38 -17.66 32.78 -44.04
N GLU A 39 -16.71 33.51 -44.64
CA GLU A 39 -15.28 33.40 -44.30
C GLU A 39 -15.00 33.87 -42.87
N VAL A 40 -15.50 35.05 -42.48
CA VAL A 40 -15.41 35.58 -41.11
C VAL A 40 -16.00 34.60 -40.09
N LYS A 41 -17.17 34.02 -40.38
CA LYS A 41 -17.80 33.00 -39.52
C LYS A 41 -16.91 31.76 -39.34
N LYS A 42 -16.23 31.30 -40.40
CA LYS A 42 -15.27 30.18 -40.33
C LYS A 42 -14.05 30.55 -39.47
N THR A 43 -13.54 31.77 -39.59
CA THR A 43 -12.43 32.28 -38.77
C THR A 43 -12.84 32.39 -37.29
N ILE A 44 -14.07 32.79 -36.97
CA ILE A 44 -14.61 32.76 -35.59
C ILE A 44 -14.74 31.35 -35.05
N GLN A 45 -15.21 30.38 -35.86
CA GLN A 45 -15.25 28.98 -35.43
C GLN A 45 -13.85 28.46 -35.04
N SER A 46 -12.82 28.83 -35.81
CA SER A 46 -11.41 28.54 -35.45
C SER A 46 -10.99 29.23 -34.14
N LEU A 47 -11.35 30.50 -33.94
CA LEU A 47 -11.09 31.22 -32.68
C LEU A 47 -11.75 30.54 -31.47
N ILE A 48 -13.03 30.14 -31.58
CA ILE A 48 -13.74 29.40 -30.53
C ILE A 48 -12.98 28.10 -30.18
N SER A 49 -12.57 27.32 -31.20
CA SER A 49 -11.80 26.10 -30.98
C SER A 49 -10.47 26.36 -30.26
N GLN A 50 -9.75 27.44 -30.62
CA GLN A 50 -8.50 27.83 -29.95
C GLN A 50 -8.72 28.28 -28.49
N LEU A 51 -9.79 29.04 -28.23
CA LEU A 51 -10.18 29.48 -26.88
C LEU A 51 -10.57 28.29 -25.99
N LEU A 52 -11.38 27.36 -26.50
CA LEU A 52 -11.73 26.13 -25.78
C LEU A 52 -10.49 25.24 -25.55
N GLN A 53 -9.56 25.15 -26.51
CA GLN A 53 -8.32 24.41 -26.32
C GLN A 53 -7.40 25.05 -25.26
N LYS A 54 -7.41 26.39 -25.12
CA LYS A 54 -6.74 27.06 -23.98
C LYS A 54 -7.41 26.74 -22.64
N LEU A 55 -8.74 26.62 -22.58
CA LEU A 55 -9.41 26.15 -21.36
C LEU A 55 -9.04 24.69 -20.97
N ARG A 56 -8.51 23.91 -21.92
CA ARG A 56 -8.01 22.54 -21.74
C ARG A 56 -6.52 22.44 -21.36
N SER A 57 -5.87 23.54 -20.97
CA SER A 57 -4.50 23.52 -20.48
C SER A 57 -4.38 24.08 -19.05
N ASN A 58 -3.15 24.13 -18.51
CA ASN A 58 -2.90 24.73 -17.21
C ASN A 58 -3.00 26.26 -17.33
N ILE A 59 -4.13 26.82 -16.88
CA ILE A 59 -4.43 28.25 -16.97
C ILE A 59 -4.88 28.83 -15.63
N GLN A 60 -4.48 30.09 -15.42
CA GLN A 60 -4.76 30.87 -14.22
C GLN A 60 -6.10 31.62 -14.35
N LEU A 61 -6.75 31.90 -13.21
CA LEU A 61 -8.06 32.55 -13.15
C LEU A 61 -8.21 33.83 -14.03
N PRO A 62 -7.24 34.76 -14.10
CA PRO A 62 -7.37 35.95 -14.95
C PRO A 62 -7.52 35.62 -16.45
N GLU A 63 -6.81 34.59 -16.94
CA GLU A 63 -6.93 34.14 -18.33
C GLU A 63 -8.24 33.35 -18.54
N CYS A 64 -8.71 32.59 -17.55
CA CYS A 64 -10.04 31.97 -17.60
C CYS A 64 -11.14 33.03 -17.77
N LEU A 65 -11.13 34.08 -16.93
CA LEU A 65 -12.07 35.20 -17.00
C LEU A 65 -12.04 35.87 -18.38
N ARG A 66 -10.84 36.15 -18.91
CA ARG A 66 -10.65 36.77 -20.23
C ARG A 66 -11.19 35.87 -21.35
N ILE A 67 -10.85 34.59 -21.36
CA ILE A 67 -11.34 33.63 -22.37
C ILE A 67 -12.88 33.52 -22.32
N VAL A 68 -13.47 33.37 -21.13
CA VAL A 68 -14.93 33.25 -20.99
C VAL A 68 -15.64 34.55 -21.37
N ALA A 69 -15.05 35.73 -21.09
CA ALA A 69 -15.57 37.00 -21.56
C ALA A 69 -15.61 37.09 -23.10
N HIS A 70 -14.55 36.64 -23.80
CA HIS A 70 -14.53 36.55 -25.27
C HIS A 70 -15.58 35.57 -25.80
N LEU A 71 -15.72 34.40 -25.19
CA LEU A 71 -16.73 33.40 -25.57
C LEU A 71 -18.17 33.92 -25.36
N ARG A 72 -18.43 34.66 -24.28
CA ARG A 72 -19.71 35.32 -24.03
C ARG A 72 -19.97 36.44 -25.04
N ARG A 73 -18.95 37.23 -25.41
CA ARG A 73 -19.02 38.28 -26.44
C ARG A 73 -19.29 37.72 -27.85
N ILE A 74 -18.79 36.52 -28.15
CA ILE A 74 -19.05 35.79 -29.41
C ILE A 74 -20.53 35.33 -29.50
N GLY A 75 -21.22 35.13 -28.38
CA GLY A 75 -22.67 34.88 -28.35
C GLY A 75 -23.14 33.55 -28.96
N VAL A 76 -22.22 32.60 -29.19
CA VAL A 76 -22.54 31.26 -29.75
C VAL A 76 -23.06 30.28 -28.68
N PHE A 77 -22.77 30.53 -27.41
CA PHE A 77 -23.24 29.74 -26.28
C PHE A 77 -24.20 30.55 -25.42
N SER A 78 -25.30 29.95 -24.99
CA SER A 78 -26.05 30.43 -23.81
C SER A 78 -25.20 30.34 -22.54
N GLU A 79 -25.55 31.06 -21.50
CA GLU A 79 -24.80 31.06 -20.24
C GLU A 79 -24.71 29.65 -19.61
N SER A 80 -25.77 28.85 -19.71
CA SER A 80 -25.80 27.45 -19.26
C SER A 80 -24.89 26.54 -20.10
N GLU A 81 -24.84 26.73 -21.42
CA GLU A 81 -23.89 26.02 -22.27
C GLU A 81 -22.44 26.43 -21.99
N LEU A 82 -22.19 27.72 -21.73
CA LEU A 82 -20.87 28.25 -21.41
C LEU A 82 -20.34 27.69 -20.08
N ARG A 83 -21.19 27.59 -19.05
CA ARG A 83 -20.92 26.89 -17.78
C ARG A 83 -20.52 25.43 -18.01
N LEU A 84 -21.29 24.70 -18.84
CA LEU A 84 -21.01 23.30 -19.18
C LEU A 84 -19.74 23.12 -20.01
N GLN A 85 -19.49 23.96 -21.00
CA GLN A 85 -18.28 23.91 -21.84
C GLN A 85 -17.03 24.24 -21.03
N PHE A 86 -17.11 25.18 -20.08
CA PHE A 86 -16.01 25.44 -19.15
C PHE A 86 -15.65 24.18 -18.36
N LEU A 87 -16.62 23.57 -17.66
CA LEU A 87 -16.38 22.37 -16.85
C LEU A 87 -15.83 21.21 -17.69
N ARG A 88 -16.40 20.95 -18.87
CA ARG A 88 -15.90 19.93 -19.81
C ARG A 88 -14.45 20.18 -20.26
N CYS A 89 -14.05 21.44 -20.45
CA CYS A 89 -12.67 21.76 -20.82
C CYS A 89 -11.70 21.57 -19.65
N ARG A 90 -12.10 21.95 -18.42
CA ARG A 90 -11.29 21.72 -17.22
C ARG A 90 -11.20 20.23 -16.85
N GLU A 91 -12.26 19.47 -17.07
CA GLU A 91 -12.30 18.01 -16.90
C GLU A 91 -11.39 17.31 -17.90
N ALA A 92 -11.47 17.63 -19.20
CA ALA A 92 -10.57 17.07 -20.21
C ALA A 92 -9.09 17.39 -19.93
N TRP A 93 -8.79 18.57 -19.37
CA TRP A 93 -7.45 18.91 -18.89
C TRP A 93 -7.00 18.04 -17.71
N LEU A 94 -7.86 17.87 -16.71
CA LEU A 94 -7.59 17.04 -15.55
C LEU A 94 -7.40 15.56 -15.94
N SER A 95 -8.23 15.04 -16.85
CA SER A 95 -8.09 13.70 -17.40
C SER A 95 -6.72 13.51 -18.08
N GLY A 96 -6.27 14.46 -18.90
CA GLY A 96 -4.93 14.42 -19.49
C GLY A 96 -3.80 14.36 -18.45
N ILE A 97 -3.90 15.12 -17.36
CA ILE A 97 -2.93 15.06 -16.25
C ILE A 97 -2.90 13.66 -15.61
N LEU A 98 -4.04 12.97 -15.52
CA LEU A 98 -4.11 11.62 -14.95
C LEU A 98 -3.65 10.54 -15.94
N GLU A 99 -3.86 10.75 -17.24
CA GLU A 99 -3.35 9.89 -18.32
C GLU A 99 -1.81 9.93 -18.42
N ASP A 100 -1.19 11.07 -18.12
CA ASP A 100 0.27 11.27 -18.10
C ASP A 100 0.97 10.61 -16.88
N LEU A 101 0.24 10.11 -15.87
CA LEU A 101 0.81 9.44 -14.70
C LEU A 101 1.32 8.02 -15.04
N ASP A 102 2.44 7.61 -14.46
CA ASP A 102 2.94 6.23 -14.64
C ASP A 102 2.02 5.21 -13.96
N GLN A 103 1.35 4.39 -14.77
CA GLN A 103 0.43 3.35 -14.33
C GLN A 103 1.14 2.02 -14.00
N ARG A 104 2.47 1.91 -14.19
CA ARG A 104 3.23 0.68 -13.88
C ARG A 104 3.27 0.36 -12.40
N ASN A 105 3.34 1.39 -11.55
CA ASN A 105 3.26 1.25 -10.10
C ASN A 105 1.93 1.81 -9.59
N VAL A 106 1.08 0.93 -9.06
CA VAL A 106 -0.24 1.28 -8.52
C VAL A 106 -0.14 2.28 -7.37
N TYR A 107 0.88 2.18 -6.52
CA TYR A 107 1.08 3.11 -5.41
C TYR A 107 1.41 4.52 -5.90
N ASP A 108 2.37 4.66 -6.82
CA ASP A 108 2.78 5.95 -7.37
C ASP A 108 1.65 6.59 -8.19
N TYR A 109 0.92 5.80 -8.98
CA TYR A 109 -0.27 6.25 -9.69
C TYR A 109 -1.33 6.80 -8.73
N LEU A 110 -1.73 6.05 -7.69
CA LEU A 110 -2.74 6.48 -6.74
C LEU A 110 -2.30 7.74 -5.98
N LYS A 111 -1.03 7.82 -5.57
CA LYS A 111 -0.45 8.99 -4.90
C LYS A 111 -0.43 10.23 -5.80
N GLY A 112 -0.07 10.05 -7.09
CA GLY A 112 -0.15 11.08 -8.12
C GLY A 112 -1.58 11.55 -8.33
N MET A 113 -2.52 10.62 -8.52
CA MET A 113 -3.95 10.88 -8.70
C MET A 113 -4.54 11.67 -7.52
N VAL A 114 -4.25 11.30 -6.27
CA VAL A 114 -4.72 12.00 -5.08
C VAL A 114 -4.15 13.42 -5.01
N THR A 115 -2.88 13.59 -5.36
CA THR A 115 -2.22 14.90 -5.39
C THR A 115 -2.81 15.81 -6.47
N SER A 116 -2.98 15.31 -7.69
CA SER A 116 -3.56 16.05 -8.82
C SER A 116 -5.00 16.47 -8.54
N HIS A 117 -5.84 15.58 -7.99
CA HIS A 117 -7.21 15.94 -7.58
C HIS A 117 -7.22 17.02 -6.49
N ARG A 118 -6.38 16.90 -5.46
CA ARG A 118 -6.29 17.88 -4.36
C ARG A 118 -6.03 19.29 -4.85
N VAL A 119 -5.06 19.45 -5.75
CA VAL A 119 -4.69 20.76 -6.31
C VAL A 119 -5.75 21.24 -7.29
N HIS A 120 -6.08 20.43 -8.29
CA HIS A 120 -6.79 20.93 -9.47
C HIS A 120 -8.32 20.98 -9.32
N LEU A 121 -8.95 20.12 -8.52
CA LEU A 121 -10.40 20.23 -8.27
C LEU A 121 -10.75 21.52 -7.52
N PHE A 122 -9.94 21.89 -6.52
CA PHE A 122 -10.09 23.13 -5.77
C PHE A 122 -9.99 24.35 -6.69
N ASP A 123 -8.97 24.39 -7.56
CA ASP A 123 -8.79 25.45 -8.54
C ASP A 123 -9.97 25.55 -9.51
N VAL A 124 -10.43 24.44 -10.09
CA VAL A 124 -11.54 24.44 -11.06
C VAL A 124 -12.85 24.91 -10.42
N VAL A 125 -13.13 24.50 -9.18
CA VAL A 125 -14.33 24.94 -8.44
C VAL A 125 -14.27 26.44 -8.14
N ASN A 126 -13.12 26.96 -7.72
CA ASN A 126 -12.94 28.40 -7.47
C ASN A 126 -12.96 29.21 -8.77
N GLN A 127 -12.38 28.71 -9.85
CA GLN A 127 -12.45 29.33 -11.17
C GLN A 127 -13.91 29.44 -11.64
N TYR A 128 -14.68 28.35 -11.56
CA TYR A 128 -16.10 28.37 -11.90
C TYR A 128 -16.88 29.42 -11.08
N ARG A 129 -16.72 29.41 -9.75
CA ARG A 129 -17.41 30.36 -8.85
C ARG A 129 -17.09 31.81 -9.19
N ALA A 130 -15.81 32.12 -9.44
CA ALA A 130 -15.38 33.47 -9.79
C ALA A 130 -15.91 33.95 -11.16
N ILE A 131 -16.11 33.03 -12.11
CA ILE A 131 -16.56 33.34 -13.48
C ILE A 131 -18.09 33.43 -13.58
N PHE A 132 -18.83 32.58 -12.85
CA PHE A 132 -20.26 32.34 -13.06
C PHE A 132 -21.18 32.70 -11.88
N ASN A 133 -20.65 32.87 -10.66
CA ASN A 133 -21.45 33.17 -9.47
C ASN A 133 -21.27 34.62 -8.98
N ASN A 134 -20.65 35.50 -9.77
CA ASN A 134 -20.27 36.85 -9.34
C ASN A 134 -21.40 37.89 -9.50
N ASP A 135 -22.47 37.58 -10.25
CA ASP A 135 -23.62 38.47 -10.40
C ASP A 135 -24.57 38.39 -9.21
N LYS A 136 -24.44 39.37 -8.31
CA LYS A 136 -25.30 39.57 -7.13
C LYS A 136 -26.71 40.09 -7.47
N SER A 137 -27.16 39.96 -8.71
CA SER A 137 -28.41 40.55 -9.22
C SER A 137 -29.68 39.89 -8.67
N GLY A 138 -29.60 38.72 -8.04
CA GLY A 138 -30.74 38.02 -7.46
C GLY A 138 -31.69 37.36 -8.48
N ASN A 139 -31.35 37.38 -9.77
CA ASN A 139 -32.12 36.71 -10.81
C ASN A 139 -31.98 35.18 -10.72
N GLU A 140 -33.08 34.46 -10.96
CA GLU A 140 -33.13 33.00 -11.00
C GLU A 140 -32.20 32.40 -12.09
N GLU A 141 -31.83 33.18 -13.12
CA GLU A 141 -30.88 32.80 -14.19
C GLU A 141 -29.42 32.55 -13.70
N ASN A 142 -29.10 33.00 -12.49
CA ASN A 142 -27.81 32.72 -11.84
C ASN A 142 -27.81 31.44 -11.01
N TYR A 143 -28.95 30.74 -10.91
CA TYR A 143 -28.98 29.41 -10.35
C TYR A 143 -28.40 28.41 -11.36
N ASP A 144 -27.26 27.80 -11.03
CA ASP A 144 -26.57 26.84 -11.92
C ASP A 144 -27.27 25.46 -11.99
N GLY A 145 -28.44 25.31 -11.37
CA GLY A 145 -29.15 24.02 -11.28
C GLY A 145 -28.44 22.98 -10.42
N GLY A 146 -27.41 23.36 -9.66
CA GLY A 146 -26.49 22.43 -9.00
C GLY A 146 -25.48 21.80 -9.96
N LEU A 147 -25.29 22.33 -11.17
CA LEU A 147 -24.34 21.81 -12.17
C LEU A 147 -22.92 21.66 -11.61
N LEU A 148 -22.39 22.67 -10.92
CA LEU A 148 -21.07 22.62 -10.31
C LEU A 148 -20.98 21.50 -9.27
N PHE A 149 -22.01 21.36 -8.44
CA PHE A 149 -22.06 20.33 -7.39
C PHE A 149 -22.14 18.93 -8.00
N SER A 150 -23.01 18.72 -8.99
CA SER A 150 -23.15 17.45 -9.71
C SER A 150 -21.85 17.04 -10.40
N TRP A 151 -21.19 17.97 -11.10
CA TRP A 151 -19.88 17.74 -11.72
C TRP A 151 -18.82 17.38 -10.69
N ALA A 152 -18.72 18.14 -9.60
CA ALA A 152 -17.70 17.92 -8.58
C ALA A 152 -17.92 16.60 -7.82
N MET A 153 -19.18 16.24 -7.54
CA MET A 153 -19.53 14.93 -6.97
C MET A 153 -19.20 13.78 -7.92
N GLN A 154 -19.33 13.97 -9.25
CA GLN A 154 -18.88 12.97 -10.22
C GLN A 154 -17.36 12.76 -10.15
N GLN A 155 -16.56 13.82 -10.00
CA GLN A 155 -15.11 13.68 -9.85
C GLN A 155 -14.73 12.94 -8.56
N VAL A 156 -15.41 13.22 -7.44
CA VAL A 156 -15.25 12.47 -6.18
C VAL A 156 -15.68 11.00 -6.35
N SER A 157 -16.77 10.73 -7.06
CA SER A 157 -17.21 9.36 -7.36
C SER A 157 -16.19 8.59 -8.20
N ASN A 158 -15.62 9.22 -9.23
CA ASN A 158 -14.55 8.65 -10.07
C ASN A 158 -13.28 8.34 -9.23
N HIS A 159 -12.90 9.26 -8.33
CA HIS A 159 -11.78 9.11 -7.42
C HIS A 159 -11.94 7.91 -6.48
N LEU A 160 -13.09 7.79 -5.82
CA LEU A 160 -13.42 6.68 -4.93
C LEU A 160 -13.52 5.34 -5.69
N THR A 161 -14.08 5.34 -6.89
CA THR A 161 -14.15 4.15 -7.76
C THR A 161 -12.75 3.65 -8.13
N THR A 162 -11.85 4.55 -8.52
CA THR A 162 -10.46 4.19 -8.85
C THR A 162 -9.72 3.62 -7.64
N LEU A 163 -9.88 4.22 -6.45
CA LEU A 163 -9.35 3.66 -5.20
C LEU A 163 -9.87 2.24 -4.94
N GLN A 164 -11.19 2.02 -5.06
CA GLN A 164 -11.82 0.72 -4.83
C GLN A 164 -11.30 -0.38 -5.77
N VAL A 165 -11.04 -0.04 -7.03
CA VAL A 165 -10.52 -0.99 -8.04
C VAL A 165 -9.02 -1.25 -7.85
N MET A 166 -8.23 -0.25 -7.48
CA MET A 166 -6.77 -0.34 -7.50
C MET A 166 -6.14 -0.73 -6.15
N LEU A 167 -6.69 -0.31 -5.01
CA LEU A 167 -6.15 -0.62 -3.68
C LEU A 167 -5.96 -2.13 -3.40
N PRO A 168 -6.81 -3.06 -3.88
CA PRO A 168 -6.57 -4.51 -3.71
C PRO A 168 -5.28 -5.05 -4.35
N ASN A 169 -4.62 -4.27 -5.22
CA ASN A 169 -3.34 -4.64 -5.83
C ASN A 169 -2.12 -4.17 -5.02
N ILE A 170 -2.32 -3.38 -3.96
CA ILE A 170 -1.25 -2.98 -3.03
C ILE A 170 -0.95 -4.13 -2.07
N THR A 171 0.31 -4.54 -1.99
CA THR A 171 0.78 -5.65 -1.14
C THR A 171 1.41 -5.23 0.18
N GLU A 172 1.49 -3.93 0.44
CA GLU A 172 2.18 -3.33 1.59
C GLU A 172 1.22 -2.48 2.42
N GLY A 173 1.10 -2.75 3.71
CA GLY A 173 0.19 -2.02 4.58
C GLY A 173 0.67 -0.59 4.90
N GLY A 174 1.99 -0.37 4.92
CA GLY A 174 2.56 0.99 5.02
C GLY A 174 2.15 1.86 3.83
N SER A 175 2.12 1.27 2.63
CA SER A 175 1.66 1.95 1.41
C SER A 175 0.15 2.21 1.44
N LEU A 176 -0.68 1.27 1.94
CA LEU A 176 -2.11 1.53 2.19
C LEU A 176 -2.34 2.69 3.17
N SER A 177 -1.62 2.71 4.30
CA SER A 177 -1.70 3.78 5.30
C SER A 177 -1.33 5.14 4.70
N SER A 178 -0.23 5.20 3.93
CA SER A 178 0.22 6.44 3.31
C SER A 178 -0.78 6.99 2.29
N ILE A 179 -1.41 6.13 1.48
CA ILE A 179 -2.48 6.57 0.56
C ILE A 179 -3.69 7.08 1.36
N LEU A 180 -4.09 6.41 2.45
CA LEU A 180 -5.20 6.85 3.30
C LEU A 180 -4.96 8.26 3.86
N ASP A 181 -3.77 8.55 4.38
CA ASP A 181 -3.40 9.88 4.88
C ASP A 181 -3.49 10.95 3.78
N GLN A 182 -2.99 10.65 2.57
CA GLN A 182 -3.11 11.56 1.43
C GLN A 182 -4.57 11.79 1.02
N CYS A 183 -5.41 10.74 1.02
CA CYS A 183 -6.84 10.85 0.75
C CYS A 183 -7.57 11.68 1.81
N MET A 184 -7.27 11.46 3.09
CA MET A 184 -7.83 12.23 4.22
C MET A 184 -7.45 13.71 4.13
N TYR A 185 -6.19 14.02 3.82
CA TYR A 185 -5.73 15.39 3.62
C TYR A 185 -6.34 16.04 2.36
N CYS A 186 -6.47 15.29 1.28
CA CYS A 186 -7.14 15.73 0.04
C CYS A 186 -8.62 16.10 0.29
N ALA A 187 -9.38 15.19 0.90
CA ALA A 187 -10.78 15.39 1.23
C ALA A 187 -10.99 16.55 2.23
N MET A 188 -10.09 16.70 3.22
CA MET A 188 -10.13 17.84 4.15
C MET A 188 -9.92 19.19 3.42
N GLY A 189 -8.97 19.27 2.49
CA GLY A 189 -8.76 20.48 1.68
C GLY A 189 -9.95 20.80 0.77
N LEU A 190 -10.53 19.77 0.15
CA LEU A 190 -11.74 19.88 -0.68
C LEU A 190 -13.02 20.15 0.14
N GLY A 191 -13.00 19.90 1.46
CA GLY A 191 -14.04 20.33 2.40
C GLY A 191 -14.27 21.86 2.38
N LEU A 192 -13.23 22.66 2.13
CA LEU A 192 -13.36 24.13 1.99
C LEU A 192 -14.26 24.55 0.81
N VAL A 193 -14.45 23.69 -0.18
CA VAL A 193 -15.38 23.91 -1.30
C VAL A 193 -16.67 23.08 -1.19
N GLY A 194 -16.87 22.35 -0.09
CA GLY A 194 -18.07 21.53 0.16
C GLY A 194 -17.99 20.09 -0.36
N LEU A 195 -16.78 19.57 -0.57
CA LEU A 195 -16.52 18.25 -1.16
C LEU A 195 -15.73 17.32 -0.20
N ASP A 196 -16.07 17.34 1.10
CA ASP A 196 -15.44 16.46 2.08
C ASP A 196 -15.99 15.03 1.95
N PHE A 197 -15.16 14.12 1.43
CA PHE A 197 -15.49 12.70 1.25
C PHE A 197 -14.82 11.77 2.29
N ARG A 198 -14.27 12.29 3.40
CA ARG A 198 -13.57 11.46 4.40
C ARG A 198 -14.44 10.33 4.95
N GLY A 199 -15.75 10.56 5.12
CA GLY A 199 -16.70 9.54 5.55
C GLY A 199 -16.92 8.37 4.57
N LEU A 200 -16.46 8.49 3.32
CA LEU A 200 -16.58 7.46 2.28
C LEU A 200 -15.32 6.61 2.13
N LEU A 201 -14.19 7.01 2.73
CA LEU A 201 -12.92 6.30 2.64
C LEU A 201 -12.87 4.99 3.47
N PRO A 202 -13.36 4.92 4.74
CA PRO A 202 -13.21 3.74 5.59
C PRO A 202 -13.60 2.40 4.93
N PRO A 203 -14.81 2.22 4.35
CA PRO A 203 -15.19 0.92 3.79
C PRO A 203 -14.30 0.47 2.61
N ILE A 204 -13.71 1.41 1.88
CA ILE A 204 -12.81 1.11 0.75
C ILE A 204 -11.47 0.59 1.27
N PHE A 205 -10.89 1.27 2.25
CA PHE A 205 -9.60 0.89 2.85
C PHE A 205 -9.72 -0.34 3.76
N GLU A 206 -10.79 -0.48 4.52
CA GLU A 206 -11.09 -1.68 5.30
C GLU A 206 -11.12 -2.92 4.41
N ASN A 207 -11.81 -2.87 3.26
CA ASN A 207 -11.81 -3.97 2.31
C ASN A 207 -10.41 -4.27 1.76
N ALA A 208 -9.59 -3.25 1.48
CA ALA A 208 -8.21 -3.47 1.02
C ALA A 208 -7.33 -4.13 2.11
N VAL A 209 -7.41 -3.67 3.36
CA VAL A 209 -6.66 -4.22 4.50
C VAL A 209 -7.08 -5.66 4.81
N LEU A 210 -8.39 -5.96 4.76
CA LEU A 210 -8.89 -7.32 4.94
C LEU A 210 -8.34 -8.26 3.86
N ASN A 211 -8.39 -7.85 2.59
CA ASN A 211 -7.87 -8.66 1.49
C ASN A 211 -6.35 -8.90 1.61
N LEU A 212 -5.58 -7.86 1.97
CA LEU A 212 -4.15 -7.97 2.23
C LEU A 212 -3.85 -8.99 3.33
N PHE A 213 -4.52 -8.87 4.48
CA PHE A 213 -4.28 -9.76 5.61
C PHE A 213 -4.71 -11.20 5.32
N SER A 214 -5.90 -11.42 4.76
CA SER A 214 -6.39 -12.75 4.39
C SER A 214 -5.48 -13.43 3.37
N LYS A 215 -4.96 -12.69 2.39
CA LYS A 215 -4.00 -13.22 1.40
C LYS A 215 -2.68 -13.64 2.05
N ASN A 216 -2.12 -12.81 2.92
CA ASN A 216 -0.87 -13.10 3.63
C ASN A 216 -1.03 -14.30 4.59
N MET A 217 -2.15 -14.39 5.31
CA MET A 217 -2.49 -15.54 6.15
C MET A 217 -2.67 -16.83 5.32
N SER A 218 -3.34 -16.75 4.17
CA SER A 218 -3.51 -17.90 3.26
C SER A 218 -2.15 -18.40 2.74
N THR A 219 -1.29 -17.47 2.33
CA THR A 219 0.09 -17.75 1.88
C THR A 219 0.92 -18.43 2.99
N ALA A 220 0.76 -18.01 4.25
CA ALA A 220 1.42 -18.65 5.39
C ALA A 220 0.96 -20.11 5.61
N VAL A 221 -0.34 -20.38 5.45
CA VAL A 221 -0.91 -21.74 5.52
C VAL A 221 -0.47 -22.62 4.34
N GLU A 222 -0.45 -22.09 3.13
CA GLU A 222 0.02 -22.81 1.93
C GLU A 222 1.50 -23.21 2.07
N ASN A 223 2.35 -22.26 2.49
CA ASN A 223 3.76 -22.52 2.75
C ASN A 223 3.96 -23.57 3.86
N PHE A 224 3.16 -23.53 4.92
CA PHE A 224 3.16 -24.58 5.95
C PHE A 224 2.85 -25.97 5.36
N GLN A 225 1.80 -26.08 4.54
CA GLN A 225 1.38 -27.35 3.93
C GLN A 225 2.47 -27.93 3.02
N VAL A 226 3.06 -27.11 2.14
CA VAL A 226 4.17 -27.51 1.25
C VAL A 226 5.38 -28.01 2.04
N VAL A 227 5.74 -27.31 3.13
CA VAL A 227 6.88 -27.71 3.99
C VAL A 227 6.55 -28.96 4.80
N LEU A 228 5.32 -29.14 5.29
CA LEU A 228 4.88 -30.33 6.02
C LEU A 228 4.89 -31.59 5.12
N ASP A 229 4.39 -31.49 3.89
CA ASP A 229 4.35 -32.63 2.97
C ASP A 229 5.73 -33.08 2.49
N SER A 230 6.66 -32.14 2.34
CA SER A 230 8.05 -32.42 2.00
C SER A 230 8.95 -32.72 3.21
N HIS A 231 8.45 -32.59 4.44
CA HIS A 231 9.23 -32.73 5.67
C HIS A 231 9.83 -34.14 5.85
N ARG A 232 11.04 -34.18 6.39
CA ARG A 232 11.76 -35.43 6.75
C ARG A 232 11.94 -35.50 8.26
N TRP A 233 11.33 -36.51 8.88
CA TRP A 233 11.32 -36.72 10.32
C TRP A 233 12.66 -37.28 10.84
N VAL A 234 13.67 -36.42 10.89
CA VAL A 234 15.00 -36.71 11.42
C VAL A 234 15.22 -35.83 12.66
N PRO A 235 15.82 -36.35 13.75
CA PRO A 235 16.18 -35.51 14.90
C PRO A 235 17.11 -34.38 14.47
N MET A 236 16.68 -33.13 14.69
CA MET A 236 17.51 -31.95 14.48
C MET A 236 18.50 -31.79 15.65
N PRO A 237 19.66 -31.15 15.45
CA PRO A 237 20.55 -30.83 16.56
C PRO A 237 19.85 -29.86 17.51
N SER A 238 19.82 -30.18 18.81
CA SER A 238 19.20 -29.31 19.80
C SER A 238 19.87 -27.94 19.82
N VAL A 239 19.08 -26.89 19.62
CA VAL A 239 19.59 -25.53 19.52
C VAL A 239 19.80 -24.99 20.94
N GLY A 240 21.05 -24.99 21.40
CA GLY A 240 21.46 -24.72 22.78
C GLY A 240 21.30 -23.28 23.29
N PHE A 241 20.17 -22.63 23.02
CA PHE A 241 19.83 -21.30 23.51
C PHE A 241 18.84 -21.38 24.67
N VAL A 242 19.33 -21.08 25.87
CA VAL A 242 18.51 -21.02 27.10
C VAL A 242 17.70 -19.72 27.09
N ALA A 243 16.44 -19.78 26.68
CA ALA A 243 15.53 -18.65 26.67
C ALA A 243 14.99 -18.28 28.07
N ASN A 244 15.90 -17.98 29.01
CA ASN A 244 15.54 -17.28 30.25
C ASN A 244 15.53 -15.76 30.02
N GLY A 245 14.68 -15.32 29.09
CA GLY A 245 14.30 -13.93 28.93
C GLY A 245 12.89 -13.74 29.49
N VAL A 246 12.74 -12.87 30.50
CA VAL A 246 11.41 -12.34 30.83
C VAL A 246 10.88 -11.66 29.57
N VAL A 247 9.63 -11.96 29.20
CA VAL A 247 8.96 -11.24 28.10
C VAL A 247 8.81 -9.80 28.55
N ASP A 248 9.68 -8.93 28.07
CA ASP A 248 9.58 -7.51 28.30
C ASP A 248 8.38 -6.98 27.50
N GLU A 249 7.29 -6.65 28.19
CA GLU A 249 6.10 -6.11 27.54
C GLU A 249 6.39 -4.80 26.79
N THR A 250 7.53 -4.15 27.04
CA THR A 250 7.94 -2.90 26.38
C THR A 250 8.77 -3.07 25.11
N SER A 251 9.20 -4.28 24.72
CA SER A 251 9.88 -4.51 23.44
C SER A 251 8.89 -4.78 22.29
N ASP A 252 9.02 -4.02 21.20
CA ASP A 252 8.19 -4.16 19.98
C ASP A 252 8.49 -5.44 19.17
N ASP A 253 9.69 -6.00 19.30
CA ASP A 253 10.12 -7.21 18.58
C ASP A 253 9.67 -8.50 19.29
N VAL A 254 8.54 -9.07 18.84
CA VAL A 254 8.12 -10.42 19.25
C VAL A 254 8.88 -11.45 18.42
N THR A 255 10.16 -11.66 18.75
CA THR A 255 11.04 -12.63 18.07
C THR A 255 10.42 -14.03 18.05
N PRO A 256 10.40 -14.76 16.91
CA PRO A 256 9.90 -16.13 16.86
C PRO A 256 10.59 -17.04 17.90
N PRO A 257 9.85 -17.85 18.68
CA PRO A 257 10.44 -18.70 19.71
C PRO A 257 11.47 -19.69 19.14
N SER A 258 12.66 -19.73 19.74
CA SER A 258 13.78 -20.57 19.28
C SER A 258 13.44 -22.07 19.21
N VAL A 259 12.51 -22.54 20.06
CA VAL A 259 11.95 -23.90 20.05
C VAL A 259 11.40 -24.30 18.67
N LEU A 260 10.87 -23.34 17.89
CA LEU A 260 10.34 -23.61 16.56
C LEU A 260 11.43 -23.99 15.53
N MET A 261 12.72 -23.76 15.82
CA MET A 261 13.81 -24.20 14.93
C MET A 261 13.88 -25.73 14.79
N GLU A 262 13.44 -26.47 15.81
CA GLU A 262 13.32 -27.94 15.78
C GLU A 262 12.07 -28.40 15.00
N HIS A 263 11.26 -27.43 14.54
CA HIS A 263 9.93 -27.63 13.96
C HIS A 263 9.74 -26.80 12.65
N PRO A 264 10.51 -27.08 11.58
CA PRO A 264 10.56 -26.24 10.38
C PRO A 264 9.20 -25.89 9.73
N PRO A 265 8.20 -26.79 9.64
CA PRO A 265 6.88 -26.41 9.11
C PRO A 265 6.24 -25.27 9.93
N LEU A 266 6.24 -25.39 11.27
CA LEU A 266 5.65 -24.38 12.15
C LEU A 266 6.46 -23.08 12.19
N ALA A 267 7.79 -23.15 12.08
CA ALA A 267 8.62 -21.95 11.94
C ALA A 267 8.25 -21.14 10.68
N VAL A 268 8.04 -21.81 9.54
CA VAL A 268 7.63 -21.15 8.29
C VAL A 268 6.24 -20.54 8.42
N PHE A 269 5.28 -21.24 9.05
CA PHE A 269 3.96 -20.70 9.35
C PHE A 269 4.06 -19.42 10.22
N VAL A 270 4.77 -19.50 11.34
CA VAL A 270 4.92 -18.40 12.29
C VAL A 270 5.58 -17.18 11.64
N ASN A 271 6.65 -17.37 10.85
CA ASN A 271 7.27 -16.28 10.11
C ASN A 271 6.28 -15.61 9.13
N GLY A 272 5.42 -16.39 8.48
CA GLY A 272 4.36 -15.87 7.62
C GLY A 272 3.29 -15.07 8.39
N VAL A 273 2.88 -15.55 9.57
CA VAL A 273 1.96 -14.80 10.45
C VAL A 273 2.61 -13.49 10.93
N SER A 274 3.87 -13.52 11.36
CA SER A 274 4.58 -12.31 11.80
C SER A 274 4.74 -11.29 10.67
N ALA A 275 5.00 -11.73 9.44
CA ALA A 275 4.98 -10.87 8.26
C ALA A 275 3.57 -10.27 8.01
N ALA A 276 2.52 -11.08 8.06
CA ALA A 276 1.14 -10.60 7.91
C ALA A 276 0.75 -9.56 8.98
N MET A 277 1.20 -9.73 10.23
CA MET A 277 0.98 -8.79 11.33
C MET A 277 1.81 -7.50 11.18
N ASN A 278 3.04 -7.60 10.66
CA ASN A 278 3.87 -6.43 10.37
C ASN A 278 3.24 -5.56 9.27
N GLU A 279 2.69 -6.17 8.22
CA GLU A 279 1.93 -5.43 7.20
C GLU A 279 0.61 -4.87 7.74
N LEU A 280 -0.10 -5.58 8.62
CA LEU A 280 -1.35 -5.09 9.21
C LEU A 280 -1.13 -3.88 10.13
N ARG A 281 -0.08 -3.88 10.95
CA ARG A 281 0.17 -2.87 12.00
C ARG A 281 0.04 -1.40 11.55
N PRO A 282 0.67 -0.93 10.46
CA PRO A 282 0.54 0.46 10.01
C PRO A 282 -0.87 0.83 9.53
N CYS A 283 -1.72 -0.13 9.17
CA CYS A 283 -3.01 0.13 8.53
C CYS A 283 -4.21 -0.53 9.25
N ALA A 284 -4.07 -0.95 10.51
CA ALA A 284 -5.05 -1.75 11.26
C ALA A 284 -6.30 -0.92 11.70
N PRO A 285 -7.48 -1.05 11.06
CA PRO A 285 -8.66 -0.30 11.47
C PRO A 285 -9.36 -1.00 12.65
N LEU A 286 -9.85 -0.22 13.61
CA LEU A 286 -10.50 -0.74 14.82
C LEU A 286 -11.79 -1.54 14.54
N SER A 287 -12.52 -1.16 13.50
CA SER A 287 -13.73 -1.80 12.99
C SER A 287 -13.52 -3.28 12.61
N LEU A 288 -12.36 -3.61 12.02
CA LEU A 288 -12.06 -4.97 11.58
C LEU A 288 -11.48 -5.88 12.66
N LYS A 289 -11.27 -5.40 13.90
CA LYS A 289 -10.65 -6.19 14.98
C LYS A 289 -11.21 -7.60 15.10
N HIS A 290 -12.53 -7.77 15.12
CA HIS A 290 -13.15 -9.09 15.25
C HIS A 290 -13.05 -9.93 13.98
N VAL A 291 -13.09 -9.32 12.79
CA VAL A 291 -13.00 -10.01 11.50
C VAL A 291 -11.58 -10.54 11.28
N LEU A 292 -10.56 -9.71 11.55
CA LEU A 292 -9.16 -10.10 11.42
C LEU A 292 -8.75 -11.15 12.47
N ALA A 293 -9.30 -11.09 13.69
CA ALA A 293 -9.15 -12.17 14.66
C ALA A 293 -9.69 -13.51 14.13
N GLN A 294 -10.83 -13.51 13.45
CA GLN A 294 -11.39 -14.71 12.80
C GLN A 294 -10.48 -15.21 11.66
N GLU A 295 -9.83 -14.34 10.89
CA GLU A 295 -8.85 -14.77 9.88
C GLU A 295 -7.63 -15.46 10.50
N VAL A 296 -7.14 -15.00 11.65
CA VAL A 296 -6.07 -15.69 12.41
C VAL A 296 -6.54 -17.07 12.87
N VAL A 297 -7.73 -17.16 13.44
CA VAL A 297 -8.32 -18.43 13.91
C VAL A 297 -8.54 -19.41 12.75
N LYS A 298 -9.02 -18.95 11.58
CA LYS A 298 -9.13 -19.76 10.35
C LYS A 298 -7.78 -20.29 9.90
N GLY A 299 -6.73 -19.45 9.91
CA GLY A 299 -5.37 -19.87 9.57
C GLY A 299 -4.83 -20.97 10.50
N LEU A 300 -4.99 -20.78 11.81
CA LEU A 300 -4.64 -21.78 12.83
C LEU A 300 -5.46 -23.08 12.66
N GLN A 301 -6.76 -22.96 12.33
CA GLN A 301 -7.61 -24.12 12.09
C GLN A 301 -7.17 -24.90 10.84
N ALA A 302 -6.81 -24.22 9.75
CA ALA A 302 -6.30 -24.87 8.55
C ALA A 302 -4.96 -25.60 8.79
N VAL A 303 -4.09 -25.08 9.66
CA VAL A 303 -2.87 -25.77 10.14
C VAL A 303 -3.23 -27.01 10.97
N SER A 304 -4.12 -26.88 11.95
CA SER A 304 -4.66 -27.97 12.77
C SER A 304 -5.23 -29.11 11.92
N ASP A 305 -6.14 -28.79 10.99
CA ASP A 305 -6.76 -29.75 10.09
C ASP A 305 -5.73 -30.43 9.19
N SER A 306 -4.66 -29.72 8.80
CA SER A 306 -3.58 -30.27 7.99
C SER A 306 -2.69 -31.23 8.78
N LEU A 307 -2.42 -30.97 10.07
CA LEU A 307 -1.74 -31.91 10.97
C LEU A 307 -2.57 -33.19 11.18
N VAL A 308 -3.87 -33.06 11.46
CA VAL A 308 -4.78 -34.21 11.62
C VAL A 308 -4.84 -35.05 10.34
N ARG A 309 -4.98 -34.39 9.18
CA ARG A 309 -4.98 -35.04 7.86
C ARG A 309 -3.66 -35.75 7.57
N TYR A 310 -2.52 -35.14 7.89
CA TYR A 310 -1.19 -35.73 7.72
C TYR A 310 -1.05 -37.04 8.52
N ASN A 311 -1.45 -37.03 9.79
CA ASN A 311 -1.45 -38.22 10.64
C ASN A 311 -2.38 -39.34 10.15
N ALA A 312 -3.53 -38.98 9.57
CA ALA A 312 -4.46 -39.95 8.99
C ALA A 312 -3.96 -40.59 7.69
N MET A 313 -3.14 -39.87 6.90
CA MET A 313 -2.68 -40.31 5.58
C MET A 313 -1.29 -40.97 5.58
N ARG A 314 -0.39 -40.61 6.51
CA ARG A 314 1.00 -41.12 6.53
C ARG A 314 1.26 -42.13 7.64
N MET A 315 1.85 -43.27 7.27
CA MET A 315 2.37 -44.25 8.22
C MET A 315 3.74 -43.82 8.76
N LEU A 316 3.75 -43.13 9.89
CA LEU A 316 4.97 -42.75 10.62
C LEU A 316 5.53 -43.92 11.43
N ARG A 317 6.84 -44.13 11.39
CA ARG A 317 7.56 -45.10 12.25
C ARG A 317 7.77 -44.50 13.65
N GLY A 318 8.08 -45.33 14.65
CA GLY A 318 8.10 -44.93 16.07
C GLY A 318 8.83 -43.60 16.37
N ASN A 319 10.06 -43.42 15.89
CA ASN A 319 10.81 -42.18 16.10
C ASN A 319 10.22 -40.98 15.33
N GLU A 320 9.69 -41.22 14.13
CA GLU A 320 9.05 -40.20 13.29
C GLU A 320 7.73 -39.73 13.92
N SER A 321 6.97 -40.66 14.50
CA SER A 321 5.74 -40.39 15.25
C SER A 321 6.01 -39.56 16.51
N ALA A 322 7.11 -39.82 17.23
CA ALA A 322 7.50 -39.00 18.37
C ALA A 322 7.84 -37.55 17.96
N LEU A 323 8.59 -37.36 16.87
CA LEU A 323 8.89 -36.02 16.33
C LEU A 323 7.62 -35.30 15.82
N PHE A 324 6.69 -36.01 15.19
CA PHE A 324 5.40 -35.47 14.77
C PHE A 324 4.50 -35.08 15.95
N LEU A 325 4.48 -35.87 17.03
CA LEU A 325 3.76 -35.50 18.25
C LEU A 325 4.40 -34.29 18.94
N SER A 326 5.73 -34.16 18.93
CA SER A 326 6.42 -32.94 19.38
C SER A 326 5.99 -31.72 18.57
N LEU A 327 5.85 -31.86 17.24
CA LEU A 327 5.33 -30.79 16.38
C LEU A 327 3.89 -30.40 16.78
N CYS A 328 3.03 -31.38 17.05
CA CYS A 328 1.66 -31.15 17.50
C CYS A 328 1.60 -30.45 18.87
N GLN A 329 2.51 -30.79 19.79
CA GLN A 329 2.62 -30.13 21.09
C GLN A 329 3.04 -28.66 20.92
N ALA A 330 4.08 -28.40 20.13
CA ALA A 330 4.57 -27.04 19.85
C ALA A 330 3.53 -26.15 19.14
N PHE A 331 2.65 -26.73 18.31
CA PHE A 331 1.53 -26.00 17.74
C PHE A 331 0.58 -25.44 18.82
N ILE A 332 0.24 -26.26 19.82
CA ILE A 332 -0.69 -25.88 20.89
C ILE A 332 -0.03 -24.96 21.93
N GLU A 333 1.19 -25.26 22.36
CA GLU A 333 1.85 -24.57 23.47
C GLU A 333 2.66 -23.34 23.06
N VAL A 334 3.13 -23.27 21.81
CA VAL A 334 4.03 -22.21 21.34
C VAL A 334 3.39 -21.38 20.24
N VAL A 335 2.93 -22.02 19.14
CA VAL A 335 2.42 -21.29 17.97
C VAL A 335 1.11 -20.56 18.27
N HIS A 336 0.13 -21.25 18.87
CA HIS A 336 -1.16 -20.65 19.18
C HIS A 336 -1.04 -19.42 20.13
N PRO A 337 -0.36 -19.50 21.29
CA PRO A 337 -0.12 -18.33 22.15
C PRO A 337 0.69 -17.22 21.48
N TYR A 338 1.68 -17.57 20.64
CA TYR A 338 2.46 -16.58 19.87
C TYR A 338 1.57 -15.79 18.89
N CYS A 339 0.73 -16.48 18.10
CA CYS A 339 -0.21 -15.82 17.18
C CYS A 339 -1.22 -14.92 17.93
N ALA A 340 -1.70 -15.35 19.09
CA ALA A 340 -2.54 -14.52 19.96
C ALA A 340 -1.80 -13.27 20.45
N ALA A 341 -0.55 -13.40 20.91
CA ALA A 341 0.27 -12.28 21.37
C ALA A 341 0.56 -11.27 20.24
N CYS A 342 0.96 -11.73 19.05
CA CYS A 342 1.19 -10.85 17.89
C CYS A 342 -0.05 -10.06 17.48
N PHE A 343 -1.23 -10.69 17.49
CA PHE A 343 -2.48 -9.99 17.22
C PHE A 343 -2.85 -9.01 18.35
N GLY A 344 -2.54 -9.35 19.60
CA GLY A 344 -2.67 -8.47 20.77
C GLY A 344 -1.79 -7.22 20.71
N ARG A 345 -0.68 -7.24 19.95
CA ARG A 345 0.13 -6.03 19.65
C ARG A 345 -0.51 -5.14 18.58
N CYS A 346 -1.26 -5.72 17.64
CA CYS A 346 -2.01 -4.94 16.63
C CYS A 346 -3.30 -4.35 17.21
N TYR A 347 -3.94 -5.04 18.15
CA TYR A 347 -5.19 -4.62 18.78
C TYR A 347 -5.17 -4.82 20.30
N LEU A 348 -5.43 -3.75 21.05
CA LEU A 348 -5.64 -3.81 22.50
C LEU A 348 -6.73 -4.83 22.85
N ASN A 349 -6.43 -5.75 23.76
CA ASN A 349 -7.28 -6.91 24.09
C ASN A 349 -7.67 -7.74 22.84
N GLY A 350 -6.77 -7.85 21.86
CA GLY A 350 -6.94 -8.71 20.68
C GLY A 350 -6.62 -10.18 20.98
N ALA A 351 -5.61 -10.43 21.81
CA ALA A 351 -5.14 -11.79 22.12
C ALA A 351 -6.25 -12.70 22.67
N THR A 352 -7.13 -12.18 23.53
CA THR A 352 -8.23 -12.97 24.12
C THR A 352 -9.17 -13.56 23.07
N LEU A 353 -9.44 -12.82 21.98
CA LEU A 353 -10.30 -13.28 20.89
C LEU A 353 -9.75 -14.52 20.15
N ILE A 354 -8.43 -14.72 20.19
CA ILE A 354 -7.79 -15.92 19.63
C ILE A 354 -7.69 -17.01 20.70
N THR A 355 -7.27 -16.67 21.91
CA THR A 355 -7.11 -17.63 23.01
C THR A 355 -8.43 -18.31 23.39
N GLU A 356 -9.56 -17.60 23.35
CA GLU A 356 -10.89 -18.18 23.58
C GLU A 356 -11.27 -19.27 22.55
N CYS A 357 -10.68 -19.22 21.35
CA CYS A 357 -10.91 -20.22 20.30
C CYS A 357 -10.05 -21.49 20.45
N GLN A 358 -9.21 -21.64 21.48
CA GLN A 358 -8.31 -22.79 21.67
C GLN A 358 -9.04 -24.16 21.60
N SER A 359 -10.30 -24.21 22.03
CA SER A 359 -11.15 -25.42 21.96
C SER A 359 -11.42 -25.93 20.54
N THR A 360 -11.26 -25.10 19.50
CA THR A 360 -11.40 -25.53 18.09
C THR A 360 -10.28 -26.47 17.64
N PHE A 361 -9.13 -26.46 18.32
CA PHE A 361 -7.95 -27.29 17.98
C PHE A 361 -7.92 -28.63 18.73
N ASN A 362 -8.99 -28.99 19.44
CA ASN A 362 -9.11 -30.22 20.25
C ASN A 362 -8.76 -31.51 19.49
N ALA A 363 -8.92 -31.56 18.16
CA ALA A 363 -8.54 -32.71 17.35
C ALA A 363 -7.02 -32.98 17.38
N VAL A 364 -6.17 -31.94 17.40
CA VAL A 364 -4.71 -32.08 17.57
C VAL A 364 -4.39 -32.48 19.01
N SER A 365 -5.08 -31.89 20.00
CA SER A 365 -4.96 -32.29 21.40
C SER A 365 -5.26 -33.78 21.63
N GLN A 366 -6.23 -34.34 20.88
CA GLN A 366 -6.55 -35.76 20.95
C GLN A 366 -5.41 -36.66 20.44
N LEU A 367 -4.65 -36.24 19.42
CA LEU A 367 -3.50 -37.00 18.91
C LEU A 367 -2.44 -37.24 20.00
N LEU A 368 -2.27 -36.28 20.90
CA LEU A 368 -1.30 -36.30 22.01
C LEU A 368 -1.75 -37.20 23.17
N THR A 369 -3.05 -37.52 23.26
CA THR A 369 -3.62 -38.35 24.34
C THR A 369 -3.75 -39.83 24.00
N VAL A 370 -3.52 -40.25 22.76
CA VAL A 370 -3.56 -41.66 22.36
C VAL A 370 -2.26 -42.35 22.77
N PRO A 371 -2.28 -43.36 23.66
CA PRO A 371 -1.08 -44.14 23.97
C PRO A 371 -0.59 -44.86 22.72
N ALA A 372 0.73 -44.90 22.52
CA ALA A 372 1.35 -45.66 21.44
C ALA A 372 0.78 -47.09 21.41
N ARG A 373 0.20 -47.51 20.28
CA ARG A 373 -0.39 -48.85 20.13
C ARG A 373 0.64 -49.91 20.45
N SER A 374 0.55 -50.50 21.63
CA SER A 374 1.38 -51.61 22.07
C SER A 374 1.01 -52.83 21.25
N ASN A 375 1.86 -53.19 20.28
CA ASN A 375 1.80 -54.49 19.61
C ASN A 375 2.24 -55.59 20.59
N SER A 376 1.40 -55.90 21.57
CA SER A 376 1.56 -57.05 22.45
C SER A 376 1.16 -58.33 21.70
N SER A 377 2.06 -58.84 20.85
CA SER A 377 1.95 -60.22 20.37
C SER A 377 2.39 -61.17 21.49
N SER A 378 1.42 -61.60 22.30
CA SER A 378 1.59 -62.66 23.29
C SER A 378 1.89 -63.99 22.58
N ILE A 379 3.18 -64.31 22.38
CA ILE A 379 3.61 -65.60 21.84
C ILE A 379 3.46 -66.66 22.94
N GLU A 380 2.52 -67.58 22.74
CA GLU A 380 2.32 -68.75 23.61
C GLU A 380 3.58 -69.62 23.67
N ARG A 381 4.10 -69.84 24.89
CA ARG A 381 5.27 -70.68 25.13
C ARG A 381 4.85 -72.13 25.32
N ARG A 382 4.73 -72.91 24.23
CA ARG A 382 4.56 -74.37 24.32
C ARG A 382 5.85 -75.06 24.80
N GLN A 383 5.71 -76.00 25.74
CA GLN A 383 6.79 -76.82 26.29
C GLN A 383 6.98 -78.12 25.50
N SER A 384 8.23 -78.44 25.13
CA SER A 384 8.79 -79.79 24.85
C SER A 384 10.13 -79.57 24.11
N GLY A 385 11.23 -80.27 24.33
CA GLY A 385 11.64 -81.31 25.28
C GLY A 385 13.16 -81.53 25.07
N GLY A 386 13.93 -81.95 26.08
CA GLY A 386 15.40 -81.93 26.01
C GLY A 386 16.04 -83.15 25.35
N ILE A 387 17.38 -83.10 25.16
CA ILE A 387 18.40 -84.13 25.51
C ILE A 387 19.79 -83.70 25.00
N ASP A 388 20.79 -83.63 25.92
CA ASP A 388 22.24 -83.94 25.82
C ASP A 388 23.08 -83.66 24.54
N ARG A 389 24.36 -83.22 24.56
CA ARG A 389 25.46 -83.45 25.54
C ARG A 389 26.77 -82.72 25.15
N LYS A 390 27.65 -82.50 26.15
CA LYS A 390 29.14 -82.34 26.09
C LYS A 390 29.74 -81.13 25.33
N GLN A 391 30.96 -80.65 25.58
CA GLN A 391 31.91 -80.53 26.72
C GLN A 391 33.26 -80.07 26.11
N SER A 392 34.18 -79.54 26.93
CA SER A 392 35.53 -79.03 26.58
C SER A 392 35.56 -77.70 25.81
N GLY A 393 36.54 -76.82 25.98
CA GLY A 393 37.66 -76.79 26.93
C GLY A 393 38.46 -75.49 26.74
N GLY A 394 38.99 -74.89 27.82
CA GLY A 394 39.75 -73.63 27.73
C GLY A 394 41.24 -73.83 27.46
N ILE A 395 41.96 -72.73 27.21
CA ILE A 395 43.35 -72.46 27.66
C ILE A 395 43.74 -71.01 27.28
N ASP A 396 44.37 -70.30 28.21
CA ASP A 396 44.99 -68.98 28.01
C ASP A 396 46.29 -69.02 27.19
N ARG A 397 46.61 -67.92 26.48
CA ARG A 397 47.94 -67.27 26.62
C ARG A 397 48.08 -65.86 26.02
N LYS A 398 48.14 -64.89 26.93
CA LYS A 398 49.10 -63.75 27.05
C LYS A 398 50.04 -63.39 25.86
N GLN A 399 50.09 -62.08 25.58
CA GLN A 399 51.28 -61.17 25.50
C GLN A 399 52.43 -61.51 24.51
N SER A 400 53.19 -60.57 23.93
CA SER A 400 53.19 -59.09 23.91
C SER A 400 54.27 -58.57 22.93
N GLY A 401 54.13 -57.33 22.43
CA GLY A 401 55.18 -56.55 21.75
C GLY A 401 54.54 -55.36 21.01
N SER A 402 54.59 -54.11 21.48
CA SER A 402 55.74 -53.21 21.66
C SER A 402 56.35 -52.74 20.33
N ILE A 403 56.61 -51.44 20.05
CA ILE A 403 56.48 -50.21 20.86
C ILE A 403 56.41 -48.97 19.92
N GLU A 404 55.60 -47.98 20.30
CA GLU A 404 55.63 -46.50 20.09
C GLU A 404 55.98 -45.76 18.76
N ARG A 405 55.29 -44.59 18.66
CA ARG A 405 55.71 -43.24 18.16
C ARG A 405 55.71 -42.90 16.66
N GLY A 406 55.11 -41.73 16.38
CA GLY A 406 55.30 -40.94 15.16
C GLY A 406 54.22 -39.86 15.02
N GLN A 407 54.58 -38.57 15.14
CA GLN A 407 53.63 -37.45 15.06
C GLN A 407 53.46 -36.90 13.63
N SER A 408 52.37 -36.17 13.43
CA SER A 408 52.25 -34.92 12.65
C SER A 408 52.61 -34.87 11.15
N GLY A 409 51.67 -34.33 10.38
CA GLY A 409 51.91 -32.99 9.82
C GLY A 409 52.06 -32.84 8.31
N GLY A 410 51.04 -32.25 7.68
CA GLY A 410 51.20 -31.27 6.60
C GLY A 410 51.48 -31.78 5.18
N ILE A 411 50.54 -31.53 4.27
CA ILE A 411 50.84 -31.32 2.85
C ILE A 411 50.18 -30.02 2.41
N ASN A 412 51.00 -29.10 1.89
CA ASN A 412 50.58 -27.87 1.24
C ASN A 412 51.24 -27.82 -0.15
N ARG A 413 50.47 -27.64 -1.22
CA ARG A 413 50.98 -27.47 -2.60
C ARG A 413 49.91 -26.71 -3.39
N LYS A 414 50.06 -25.40 -3.62
CA LYS A 414 50.74 -24.79 -4.77
C LYS A 414 50.34 -25.39 -6.13
N GLN A 415 49.64 -24.62 -6.96
CA GLN A 415 50.23 -24.08 -8.19
C GLN A 415 49.44 -22.89 -8.78
N SER A 416 50.19 -21.99 -9.41
CA SER A 416 49.78 -20.70 -10.01
C SER A 416 49.82 -20.75 -11.56
N ILE A 417 49.62 -19.58 -12.22
CA ILE A 417 50.02 -19.22 -13.63
C ILE A 417 49.08 -19.76 -14.74
N GLU A 418 48.64 -19.03 -15.79
CA GLU A 418 48.73 -17.60 -16.24
C GLU A 418 47.51 -17.28 -17.18
N SER A 419 46.83 -16.11 -17.12
CA SER A 419 47.05 -14.80 -17.78
C SER A 419 46.57 -14.61 -19.24
N ALA A 420 45.66 -13.63 -19.44
CA ALA A 420 45.59 -12.61 -20.53
C ALA A 420 44.26 -11.81 -20.40
N GLY A 421 44.15 -10.49 -20.60
CA GLY A 421 45.15 -9.42 -20.83
C GLY A 421 44.48 -8.12 -21.33
N SER A 422 45.07 -6.95 -21.06
CA SER A 422 44.71 -5.58 -21.52
C SER A 422 43.48 -4.89 -20.89
N ALA A 423 43.42 -3.56 -20.66
CA ALA A 423 44.41 -2.47 -20.49
C ALA A 423 43.64 -1.25 -19.92
N VAL A 424 44.07 -0.56 -18.84
CA VAL A 424 44.87 0.69 -18.83
C VAL A 424 44.30 1.76 -19.81
N THR A 425 43.81 2.93 -19.36
CA THR A 425 44.65 4.04 -18.81
C THR A 425 44.12 4.75 -17.57
N ASP A 426 45.09 5.21 -16.78
CA ASP A 426 45.03 6.00 -15.55
C ASP A 426 45.13 7.53 -15.83
N ASN A 427 44.64 8.38 -14.91
CA ASN A 427 45.36 9.50 -14.27
C ASN A 427 44.46 10.61 -13.68
N GLY A 428 44.81 11.07 -12.47
CA GLY A 428 44.91 12.52 -12.22
C GLY A 428 43.92 13.21 -11.26
N LEU A 429 44.13 13.06 -9.96
CA LEU A 429 43.85 14.11 -8.93
C LEU A 429 44.91 15.26 -9.06
N PRO A 430 44.80 16.46 -8.41
CA PRO A 430 44.10 16.74 -7.13
C PRO A 430 43.42 18.12 -6.92
N ALA A 431 42.75 18.22 -5.75
CA ALA A 431 42.53 19.37 -4.84
C ALA A 431 42.44 20.83 -5.36
N ASP A 432 41.31 21.51 -5.09
CA ASP A 432 41.18 22.53 -4.00
C ASP A 432 39.70 22.98 -3.81
N GLY A 433 39.38 23.62 -2.68
CA GLY A 433 38.01 24.12 -2.35
C GLY A 433 37.70 25.54 -2.89
N PRO A 434 36.68 26.28 -2.38
CA PRO A 434 35.76 25.98 -1.26
C PRO A 434 34.26 25.95 -1.65
N GLY A 435 33.38 25.69 -0.68
CA GLY A 435 31.91 25.64 -0.86
C GLY A 435 31.21 27.00 -0.76
N PRO A 436 29.90 27.09 -1.11
CA PRO A 436 29.13 28.32 -1.05
C PRO A 436 28.54 28.56 0.35
N GLU A 437 28.80 29.73 0.91
CA GLU A 437 28.10 30.26 2.09
C GLU A 437 26.64 30.61 1.74
N VAL A 438 25.71 30.36 2.66
CA VAL A 438 24.32 30.82 2.56
C VAL A 438 24.13 31.96 3.54
N ASN A 439 23.82 33.16 3.02
CA ASN A 439 23.63 34.36 3.84
C ASN A 439 22.54 34.17 4.91
N SER A 440 22.90 34.48 6.16
CA SER A 440 21.98 34.68 7.27
C SER A 440 21.95 36.16 7.68
N ASP A 441 21.20 36.99 6.95
CA ASP A 441 20.99 38.40 7.32
C ASP A 441 19.75 38.56 8.21
N ALA A 442 19.98 38.63 9.52
CA ALA A 442 18.98 39.01 10.51
C ALA A 442 19.59 39.99 11.52
N ALA A 443 19.74 41.25 11.10
CA ALA A 443 20.23 42.34 11.93
C ALA A 443 19.11 43.34 12.26
N THR A 444 18.55 43.23 13.46
CA THR A 444 17.79 44.32 14.10
C THR A 444 18.76 45.44 14.49
N PRO A 445 18.34 46.71 14.40
CA PRO A 445 18.46 47.50 15.63
C PRO A 445 17.21 48.33 15.99
N SER A 446 17.05 48.47 17.30
CA SER A 446 16.22 49.46 18.02
C SER A 446 16.44 50.89 17.49
N SER A 447 15.55 51.89 17.70
CA SER A 447 14.89 52.21 18.97
C SER A 447 13.80 53.29 18.89
N VAL A 448 12.80 53.17 19.78
CA VAL A 448 12.19 54.22 20.64
C VAL A 448 11.81 55.60 20.06
N VAL A 449 10.52 55.94 20.12
CA VAL A 449 9.97 57.09 20.91
C VAL A 449 8.57 56.70 21.45
N GLN A 450 8.22 57.18 22.65
CA GLN A 450 6.97 56.93 23.39
C GLN A 450 5.85 57.90 22.97
N ASP A 451 4.57 57.59 23.25
CA ASP A 451 3.90 58.27 24.37
C ASP A 451 2.57 57.63 24.82
N ASP A 452 2.20 57.99 26.05
CA ASP A 452 1.17 57.40 26.91
C ASP A 452 -0.30 57.60 26.46
N ALA A 453 -1.18 56.67 26.85
CA ALA A 453 -2.20 56.96 27.88
C ALA A 453 -2.97 55.70 28.35
N ARG A 454 -3.13 55.58 29.67
CA ARG A 454 -3.90 54.52 30.36
C ARG A 454 -5.40 54.82 30.34
N SER A 455 -6.26 53.79 30.32
CA SER A 455 -7.21 53.52 31.43
C SER A 455 -8.15 52.33 31.18
N SER A 456 -8.04 51.33 32.06
CA SER A 456 -9.18 50.55 32.59
C SER A 456 -9.32 50.99 34.06
N PRO A 457 -10.51 50.98 34.69
CA PRO A 457 -11.12 49.75 35.25
C PRO A 457 -12.67 49.86 35.41
N PRO A 458 -13.37 49.12 36.30
CA PRO A 458 -13.17 47.75 36.81
C PRO A 458 -14.38 46.82 36.53
N SER A 459 -14.23 45.55 36.90
CA SER A 459 -15.29 44.55 37.06
C SER A 459 -16.34 44.88 38.13
N SER A 460 -17.61 44.51 37.92
CA SER A 460 -18.40 43.66 38.86
C SER A 460 -19.89 43.53 38.48
N LYS A 461 -20.30 42.32 38.06
CA LYS A 461 -21.42 41.54 38.63
C LYS A 461 -21.50 40.16 37.99
#